data_AF-A0A925K069-F1
#
_entry.id   AF-A0A925K069-F1
#
_cell.length_a   1.000
_cell.length_b   1.000
_cell.length_c   1.000
_cell.angle_alpha   90.00
_cell.angle_beta   90.00
_cell.angle_gamma   90.00
#
_symmetry.space_group_name_H-M   'P 1'
#
loop_
_entity.id
_entity.type
_entity.pdbx_description
1 polymer ?
#
loop_
_entity_poly.entity_id
_entity_poly.type
_entity_poly.pdbx_seq_one_letter_code
_entity_poly.pdbx_strand_id
1 'polypeptide(L)'
;MTMIVLADSRSYTPPAEKGEIYVVIRYRTAGSMGGMYAQRTNVSVAWGRFNKSGSVNPPQVLPGRAIAAKGFVLKLRHTKNDSVSLTVETDGRIVQGPYQGGAPSEWNDGDYKRVEW
;
A
#
# COMPACT_ATOMS: atom_id res chain seq x y z
N MET A 1 -12.19 -24.17 5.75
CA MET A 1 -10.78 -23.86 6.03
C MET A 1 -10.61 -22.35 5.93
N THR A 2 -10.61 -21.65 7.07
CA THR A 2 -10.55 -20.18 7.10
C THR A 2 -9.08 -19.77 6.90
N MET A 3 -8.74 -19.17 5.75
CA MET A 3 -7.39 -18.63 5.57
C MET A 3 -7.18 -17.47 6.54
N ILE A 4 -6.22 -17.62 7.45
CA ILE A 4 -5.72 -16.51 8.27
C ILE A 4 -4.96 -15.60 7.31
N VAL A 5 -5.52 -14.43 7.02
CA VAL A 5 -4.79 -13.36 6.34
C VAL A 5 -3.92 -12.69 7.40
N LEU A 6 -2.60 -12.90 7.32
CA LEU A 6 -1.67 -12.22 8.20
C LEU A 6 -1.57 -10.77 7.74
N ALA A 7 -1.90 -9.83 8.64
CA ALA A 7 -1.64 -8.42 8.39
C ALA A 7 -0.13 -8.18 8.35
N ASP A 8 0.36 -7.48 7.32
CA ASP A 8 1.73 -7.02 7.21
C ASP A 8 1.81 -5.58 7.73
N SER A 9 2.88 -5.24 8.44
CA SER A 9 3.04 -3.91 9.03
C SER A 9 4.49 -3.45 8.99
N ARG A 10 4.69 -2.15 8.75
CA ARG A 10 6.01 -1.51 8.79
C ARG A 10 5.91 -0.14 9.42
N SER A 11 6.86 0.14 10.31
CA SER A 11 7.04 1.46 10.92
C SER A 11 8.25 2.17 10.31
N TYR A 12 8.15 3.49 10.23
CA TYR A 12 9.17 4.38 9.69
C TYR A 12 9.10 5.72 10.41
N THR A 13 10.26 6.25 10.79
CA THR A 13 10.36 7.59 11.35
C THR A 13 11.02 8.50 10.31
N PRO A 14 10.27 9.41 9.66
CA PRO A 14 10.83 10.34 8.69
C PRO A 14 11.79 11.34 9.35
N PRO A 15 12.76 11.89 8.59
CA PRO A 15 13.52 13.05 9.03
C PRO A 15 12.59 14.25 9.31
N ALA A 16 13.06 15.22 10.08
CA ALA A 16 12.29 16.42 10.46
C ALA A 16 12.16 17.44 9.31
N GLU A 17 11.82 16.98 8.12
CA GLU A 17 11.79 17.77 6.89
C GLU A 17 10.54 17.42 6.09
N LYS A 18 9.96 18.41 5.41
CA LYS A 18 8.85 18.17 4.48
C LYS A 18 9.31 17.28 3.32
N GLY A 19 8.38 16.50 2.80
CA GLY A 19 8.64 15.66 1.64
C GLY A 19 7.52 14.70 1.32
N GLU A 20 7.80 13.81 0.39
CA GLU A 20 6.89 12.76 -0.05
C GLU A 20 7.37 11.44 0.51
N ILE A 21 6.45 10.68 1.10
CA ILE A 21 6.70 9.36 1.66
C ILE A 21 6.00 8.35 0.77
N TYR A 22 6.72 7.30 0.38
CA TYR A 22 6.23 6.26 -0.51
C TYR A 22 6.24 4.90 0.18
N VAL A 23 5.25 4.07 -0.13
CA VAL A 23 5.15 2.67 0.31
C VAL A 23 4.70 1.82 -0.86
N VAL A 24 5.34 0.69 -1.11
CA VAL A 24 4.95 -0.23 -2.19
C VAL A 24 4.28 -1.45 -1.60
N ILE A 25 3.03 -1.68 -1.99
CA ILE A 25 2.17 -2.72 -1.42
C ILE A 25 1.63 -3.61 -2.54
N ARG A 26 1.85 -4.91 -2.44
CA ARG A 26 1.19 -5.90 -3.30
C ARG A 26 -0.22 -6.16 -2.81
N TYR A 27 -1.13 -6.36 -3.76
CA TYR A 27 -2.49 -6.75 -3.43
C TYR A 27 -2.50 -8.07 -2.66
N ARG A 28 -3.52 -8.20 -1.82
CA ARG A 28 -3.96 -9.48 -1.28
C ARG A 28 -4.30 -10.37 -2.48
N THR A 29 -3.90 -11.63 -2.42
CA THR A 29 -4.22 -12.60 -3.46
C THR A 29 -5.16 -13.66 -2.90
N ALA A 30 -6.06 -14.14 -3.75
CA ALA A 30 -6.78 -15.38 -3.49
C ALA A 30 -6.70 -16.29 -4.71
N GLY A 31 -6.57 -17.58 -4.45
CA GLY A 31 -6.54 -18.61 -5.47
C GLY A 31 -7.83 -19.44 -5.50
N SER A 32 -8.22 -19.86 -6.69
CA SER A 32 -9.08 -21.01 -6.96
C SER A 32 -8.53 -21.72 -8.20
N MET A 33 -8.85 -23.00 -8.40
CA MET A 33 -8.38 -23.81 -9.55
C MET A 33 -8.52 -23.04 -10.87
N GLY A 34 -7.43 -22.43 -11.36
CA GLY A 34 -7.44 -21.52 -12.51
C GLY A 34 -6.50 -20.31 -12.40
N GLY A 35 -6.05 -19.92 -11.21
CA GLY A 35 -5.04 -18.86 -11.04
C GLY A 35 -5.05 -18.15 -9.68
N MET A 36 -4.03 -17.33 -9.43
CA MET A 36 -4.04 -16.34 -8.33
C MET A 36 -4.56 -15.01 -8.85
N TYR A 37 -5.59 -14.46 -8.20
CA TYR A 37 -6.16 -13.18 -8.58
C TYR A 37 -5.91 -12.15 -7.48
N ALA A 38 -5.56 -10.92 -7.89
CA ALA A 38 -5.50 -9.79 -6.97
C ALA A 38 -6.90 -9.50 -6.41
N GLN A 39 -6.97 -9.24 -5.12
CA GLN A 39 -8.17 -8.88 -4.39
C GLN A 39 -8.07 -7.48 -3.81
N ARG A 40 -9.22 -6.96 -3.37
CA ARG A 40 -9.28 -5.75 -2.55
C ARG A 40 -8.33 -5.87 -1.36
N THR A 41 -7.49 -4.87 -1.17
CA THR A 41 -6.54 -4.78 -0.06
C THR A 41 -6.91 -3.62 0.85
N ASN A 42 -7.02 -3.90 2.14
CA ASN A 42 -7.22 -2.90 3.17
C ASN A 42 -5.86 -2.38 3.63
N VAL A 43 -5.79 -1.07 3.85
CA VAL A 43 -4.58 -0.40 4.33
C VAL A 43 -4.97 0.58 5.42
N SER A 44 -4.16 0.66 6.47
CA SER A 44 -4.24 1.64 7.54
C SER A 44 -2.92 2.37 7.68
N VAL A 45 -3.00 3.66 7.99
CA VAL A 45 -1.87 4.55 8.22
C VAL A 45 -2.11 5.26 9.54
N ALA A 46 -1.19 5.08 10.48
CA ALA A 46 -1.13 5.80 11.75
C ALA A 46 0.14 6.64 11.80
N TRP A 47 0.02 7.96 11.93
CA TRP A 47 1.13 8.89 11.92
C TRP A 47 0.92 10.01 12.95
N GLY A 48 1.36 9.77 14.18
CA GLY A 48 1.05 10.63 15.32
C GLY A 48 -0.45 10.79 15.52
N ARG A 49 -0.98 12.00 15.26
CA ARG A 49 -2.42 12.29 15.36
C ARG A 49 -3.18 12.02 14.06
N PHE A 50 -2.49 11.81 12.94
CA PHE A 50 -3.11 11.46 11.68
C PHE A 50 -3.39 9.96 11.65
N ASN A 51 -4.64 9.57 11.40
CA ASN A 51 -5.04 8.19 11.21
C ASN A 51 -5.96 8.10 10.00
N LYS A 52 -5.64 7.22 9.06
CA LYS A 52 -6.44 7.01 7.84
C LYS A 52 -6.47 5.53 7.51
N SER A 53 -7.66 5.02 7.26
CA SER A 53 -7.86 3.64 6.78
C SER A 53 -8.72 3.65 5.52
N GLY A 54 -8.53 2.65 4.70
CA GLY A 54 -9.25 2.52 3.45
C GLY A 54 -8.91 1.22 2.75
N SER A 55 -9.42 1.09 1.54
CA SER A 55 -9.18 -0.11 0.74
C SER A 55 -8.91 0.24 -0.71
N VAL A 56 -7.97 -0.48 -1.31
CA VAL A 56 -7.58 -0.32 -2.70
C VAL A 56 -8.07 -1.54 -3.47
N ASN A 57 -8.93 -1.30 -4.45
CA ASN A 57 -9.36 -2.34 -5.38
C ASN A 57 -8.34 -2.46 -6.52
N PRO A 58 -7.95 -3.69 -6.91
CA PRO A 58 -7.17 -3.91 -8.10
C PRO A 58 -7.97 -3.45 -9.33
N PRO A 59 -7.30 -2.96 -10.39
CA PRO A 59 -7.97 -2.63 -11.63
C PRO A 59 -8.64 -3.90 -12.21
N GLN A 60 -9.88 -3.73 -12.64
CA GLN A 60 -10.68 -4.78 -13.25
C GLN A 60 -10.71 -4.57 -14.77
N VAL A 61 -10.52 -5.63 -15.56
CA VAL A 61 -10.78 -5.55 -17.02
C VAL A 61 -12.27 -5.69 -17.29
N LEU A 62 -12.95 -6.52 -16.50
CA LEU A 62 -14.38 -6.83 -16.59
C LEU A 62 -14.94 -6.99 -15.16
N PRO A 63 -16.24 -6.75 -14.93
CA PRO A 63 -16.86 -7.02 -13.64
C PRO A 63 -16.55 -8.45 -13.17
N GLY A 64 -15.87 -8.58 -12.03
CA GLY A 64 -15.49 -9.88 -11.48
C GLY A 64 -14.23 -10.53 -12.07
N ARG A 65 -13.51 -9.89 -13.02
CA ARG A 65 -12.20 -10.34 -13.51
C ARG A 65 -11.13 -9.29 -13.20
N ALA A 66 -10.33 -9.56 -12.16
CA ALA A 66 -9.15 -8.76 -11.84
C ALA A 66 -8.06 -8.93 -12.90
N ILE A 67 -7.36 -7.85 -13.26
CA ILE A 67 -6.08 -7.92 -13.98
C ILE A 67 -5.06 -8.65 -13.09
N ALA A 68 -4.02 -9.20 -13.69
CA ALA A 68 -2.76 -9.51 -13.01
C ALA A 68 -2.05 -8.22 -12.51
N ALA A 69 -2.77 -7.37 -11.77
CA ALA A 69 -2.20 -6.18 -11.15
C ALA A 69 -1.35 -6.62 -9.96
N LYS A 70 -0.11 -6.12 -9.90
CA LYS A 70 0.85 -6.52 -8.85
C LYS A 70 0.51 -5.86 -7.52
N GLY A 71 0.11 -4.58 -7.55
CA GLY A 71 -0.07 -3.82 -6.32
C GLY A 71 -0.48 -2.37 -6.51
N PHE A 72 -0.13 -1.58 -5.52
CA PHE A 72 -0.28 -0.13 -5.53
C PHE A 72 0.87 0.53 -4.77
N VAL A 73 1.17 1.77 -5.15
CA VAL A 73 2.08 2.64 -4.43
C VAL A 73 1.25 3.65 -3.66
N LEU A 74 1.41 3.64 -2.34
CA LEU A 74 0.82 4.62 -1.44
C LEU A 74 1.80 5.80 -1.29
N LYS A 75 1.32 6.98 -1.65
CA LYS A 75 2.02 8.26 -1.46
C LYS A 75 1.36 9.03 -0.33
N LEU A 76 2.17 9.41 0.65
CA LEU A 76 1.80 10.25 1.78
C LEU A 76 2.61 11.56 1.70
N ARG A 77 2.03 12.66 2.18
CA ARG A 77 2.72 13.96 2.20
C ARG A 77 3.14 14.35 3.61
N HIS A 78 4.44 14.47 3.83
CA HIS A 78 4.98 15.06 5.06
C HIS A 78 4.91 16.58 4.98
N THR A 79 3.94 17.15 5.69
CA THR A 79 3.64 18.59 5.63
C THR A 79 4.31 19.41 6.73
N LYS A 80 4.90 18.75 7.73
CA LYS A 80 5.51 19.37 8.90
C LYS A 80 7.00 19.05 8.96
N ASN A 81 7.77 19.91 9.61
CA ASN A 81 9.19 19.68 9.90
C ASN A 81 9.29 18.97 11.27
N ASP A 82 8.74 17.75 11.36
CA ASP A 82 8.72 16.94 12.58
C ASP A 82 9.19 15.52 12.29
N SER A 83 9.60 14.78 13.31
CA SER A 83 10.08 13.39 13.18
C SER A 83 9.15 12.46 13.94
N VAL A 84 7.91 12.38 13.47
CA VAL A 84 6.84 11.58 14.10
C VAL A 84 6.78 10.21 13.44
N SER A 85 6.77 9.14 14.24
CA SER A 85 6.69 7.76 13.73
C SER A 85 5.39 7.53 12.94
N LEU A 86 5.55 6.95 11.75
CA LEU A 86 4.53 6.48 10.83
C LEU A 86 4.49 4.95 10.88
N THR A 87 3.31 4.37 11.04
CA THR A 87 3.05 2.94 10.90
C THR A 87 2.04 2.71 9.80
N VAL A 88 2.36 1.79 8.89
CA VAL A 88 1.49 1.34 7.82
C VAL A 88 1.18 -0.13 8.05
N GLU A 89 -0.10 -0.48 8.06
CA GLU A 89 -0.57 -1.86 8.14
C GLU A 89 -1.46 -2.18 6.95
N THR A 90 -1.42 -3.44 6.51
CA THR A 90 -2.14 -3.90 5.33
C THR A 90 -2.49 -5.37 5.44
N ASP A 91 -3.61 -5.78 4.83
CA ASP A 91 -3.92 -7.20 4.62
C ASP A 91 -3.36 -7.75 3.30
N GLY A 92 -2.60 -6.92 2.57
CA GLY A 92 -1.73 -7.28 1.45
C GLY A 92 -0.30 -7.59 1.91
N ARG A 93 0.69 -7.27 1.07
CA ARG A 93 2.11 -7.44 1.41
C ARG A 93 2.91 -6.17 1.13
N ILE A 94 3.65 -5.68 2.11
CA ILE A 94 4.56 -4.55 1.96
C ILE A 94 5.85 -5.06 1.30
N VAL A 95 6.09 -4.63 0.06
CA VAL A 95 7.31 -4.99 -0.70
C VAL A 95 8.43 -4.03 -0.35
N GLN A 96 8.09 -2.75 -0.25
CA GLN A 96 8.99 -1.70 0.18
C GLN A 96 8.29 -0.91 1.28
N GLY A 97 8.91 -0.90 2.46
CA GLY A 97 8.43 -0.16 3.62
C GLY A 97 8.42 1.35 3.36
N PRO A 98 7.79 2.13 4.26
CA PRO A 98 7.71 3.56 4.08
C PRO A 98 9.10 4.20 4.07
N TYR A 99 9.31 5.12 3.14
CA TYR A 99 10.52 5.91 3.06
C TYR A 99 10.22 7.29 2.47
N GLN A 100 10.96 8.30 2.89
CA GLN A 100 10.87 9.65 2.33
C GLN A 100 11.89 9.83 1.19
N GLY A 101 11.46 10.46 0.09
CA GLY A 101 12.34 10.78 -1.03
C GLY A 101 11.66 10.68 -2.38
N GLY A 102 12.39 10.17 -3.38
CA GLY A 102 11.89 10.01 -4.74
C GLY A 102 10.88 8.88 -4.89
N ALA A 103 9.98 9.03 -5.86
CA ALA A 103 8.99 8.01 -6.19
C ALA A 103 9.68 6.68 -6.59
N PRO A 104 9.17 5.52 -6.14
CA PRO A 104 9.71 4.21 -6.51
C PRO A 104 9.46 3.93 -7.99
N SER A 105 10.17 2.94 -8.56
CA SER A 105 9.94 2.53 -9.96
C SER A 105 8.49 2.12 -10.23
N GLU A 106 7.84 1.51 -9.24
CA GLU A 106 6.46 1.07 -9.25
C GLU A 106 5.49 2.24 -9.39
N TRP A 107 5.90 3.47 -9.08
CA TRP A 107 5.07 4.65 -9.31
C TRP A 107 4.76 4.84 -10.80
N ASN A 108 5.67 4.43 -11.69
CA ASN A 108 5.51 4.57 -13.14
C ASN A 108 5.24 3.24 -13.85
N ASP A 109 5.09 2.14 -13.10
CA ASP A 109 4.73 0.83 -13.63
C ASP A 109 3.20 0.72 -13.78
N GLY A 110 2.72 0.38 -14.98
CA GLY A 110 1.29 0.21 -15.27
C GLY A 110 0.62 -0.91 -14.49
N ASP A 111 1.39 -1.86 -13.94
CA ASP A 111 0.89 -2.94 -13.07
C ASP A 111 0.60 -2.48 -11.63
N TYR A 112 1.00 -1.26 -11.28
CA TYR A 112 0.79 -0.67 -9.95
C TYR A 112 -0.15 0.54 -10.02
N LYS A 113 -1.13 0.53 -9.12
CA LYS A 113 -2.04 1.68 -8.96
C LYS A 113 -1.38 2.76 -8.10
N ARG A 114 -1.57 4.03 -8.45
CA ARG A 114 -1.18 5.18 -7.62
C ARG A 114 -2.28 5.49 -6.62
N VAL A 115 -1.94 5.63 -5.35
CA VAL A 115 -2.86 5.99 -4.26
C VAL A 115 -2.25 7.14 -3.48
N GLU A 116 -2.96 8.25 -3.34
CA GLU A 116 -2.47 9.46 -2.66
C GLU A 116 -3.36 9.80 -1.47
N TRP A 117 -2.75 9.93 -0.30
CA TRP A 117 -3.47 10.07 0.97
C TRP A 117 -3.08 11.30 1.78
#